data_AF-A0A673HMD4-F1
#
_entry.id   AF-A0A673HMD4-F1
#
_cell.length_a   1.000
_cell.length_b   1.000
_cell.length_c   1.000
_cell.angle_alpha   90.00
_cell.angle_beta   90.00
_cell.angle_gamma   90.00
#
_symmetry.space_group_name_H-M   'P 1'
#
loop_
_entity.id
_entity.type
_entity.pdbx_description
1 polymer ?
#
loop_
_entity_poly.entity_id
_entity_poly.type
_entity_poly.pdbx_seq_one_letter_code
_entity_poly.pdbx_strand_id
1 'polypeptide(L)'
;MSASKLQESGEVRIKHSLNKDEEDFIVTRRQSVFPILENLDTHCSQDEVPNIALLGSGGGQRAMVGLLGSLVQLDKAGLLDCILYLSGVSGSTWCMASLYQEPDWSTKLETVKNKIIERISGPAVSWGDAFAKLKKYYYEKDIFSLTDVWAAILVTTYVKEIDEHTLSEQWDQHSKDPFPIYTVIDKQCKQLKDEKDPWFEISPHEAGYSLTGAFVKTSSFGSQFDKGSKKKTQPETDMLYLQALCGSALADGEEILKFIWQKIKDFFDYLLPQVKTILEEMRKGKCSQVLMDLVDMNLSVLNVIDPSAYDKSIRKTLKELAEGKGQLIFSVGKLNLADKEAAKRYMEQYTMDVCNYLSGWFNVCFSICRYEAVPPTLQKSEMRDYIDAGLLLNSPYFSMLRDERDIDFIISLDFSEGDPFMVLYACSHTRLFKKHIIFHIFYIITTPLSPVWHEQLE
;
A
#
# COMPACT_ATOMS: atom_id res chain seq x y z
N MET A 1 -10.50 -25.84 -39.51
CA MET A 1 -10.22 -26.68 -38.32
C MET A 1 -10.80 -25.95 -37.12
N SER A 2 -11.56 -26.66 -36.28
CA SER A 2 -12.54 -26.09 -35.35
C SER A 2 -11.93 -25.29 -34.20
N ALA A 3 -12.67 -24.25 -33.79
CA ALA A 3 -12.44 -23.41 -32.62
C ALA A 3 -12.78 -24.12 -31.29
N SER A 4 -12.30 -25.34 -31.10
CA SER A 4 -12.72 -26.19 -29.95
C SER A 4 -11.57 -26.92 -29.25
N LYS A 5 -10.35 -26.34 -29.21
CA LYS A 5 -9.19 -26.96 -28.55
C LYS A 5 -8.25 -26.00 -27.80
N LEU A 6 -8.80 -24.94 -27.18
CA LEU A 6 -8.03 -24.03 -26.32
C LEU A 6 -8.67 -23.80 -24.93
N GLN A 7 -9.63 -24.64 -24.55
CA GLN A 7 -10.19 -24.69 -23.20
C GLN A 7 -9.79 -26.02 -22.58
N GLU A 8 -8.73 -26.02 -21.76
CA GLU A 8 -8.44 -26.94 -20.65
C GLU A 8 -6.95 -26.84 -20.30
N SER A 9 -6.62 -26.00 -19.30
CA SER A 9 -5.36 -25.93 -18.50
C SER A 9 -4.80 -24.51 -18.26
N GLY A 10 -5.61 -23.46 -18.45
CA GLY A 10 -5.24 -22.12 -17.97
C GLY A 10 -5.53 -22.00 -16.48
N GLU A 11 -4.53 -21.65 -15.67
CA GLU A 11 -4.73 -21.26 -14.27
C GLU A 11 -5.32 -19.85 -14.12
N VAL A 12 -5.32 -19.08 -15.23
CA VAL A 12 -6.02 -17.81 -15.34
C VAL A 12 -7.47 -18.05 -15.79
N ARG A 13 -8.42 -17.62 -14.96
CA ARG A 13 -9.85 -17.62 -15.25
C ARG A 13 -10.18 -16.39 -16.10
N ILE A 14 -10.77 -16.61 -17.29
CA ILE A 14 -11.26 -15.54 -18.16
C ILE A 14 -12.78 -15.67 -18.30
N LYS A 15 -13.52 -15.13 -17.32
CA LYS A 15 -14.99 -15.12 -17.26
C LYS A 15 -15.47 -13.95 -16.42
N HIS A 16 -16.64 -13.40 -16.77
CA HIS A 16 -17.25 -12.29 -16.03
C HIS A 16 -18.03 -12.77 -14.79
N SER A 17 -18.46 -14.04 -14.78
CA SER A 17 -19.09 -14.67 -13.62
C SER A 17 -18.23 -14.58 -12.36
N LEU A 18 -18.85 -14.65 -11.20
CA LEU A 18 -18.13 -14.75 -9.94
C LEU A 18 -17.33 -16.06 -9.85
N ASN A 19 -16.39 -16.09 -8.91
CA ASN A 19 -15.77 -17.32 -8.47
C ASN A 19 -16.84 -18.22 -7.83
N LYS A 20 -16.70 -19.55 -7.96
CA LYS A 20 -17.70 -20.46 -7.40
C LYS A 20 -17.77 -20.39 -5.87
N ASP A 21 -16.63 -20.19 -5.22
CA ASP A 21 -16.54 -20.06 -3.77
C ASP A 21 -17.18 -18.73 -3.29
N GLU A 22 -17.09 -17.66 -4.09
CA GLU A 22 -17.79 -16.40 -3.82
C GLU A 22 -19.31 -16.56 -4.01
N GLU A 23 -19.77 -17.25 -5.05
CA GLU A 23 -21.20 -17.56 -5.24
C GLU A 23 -21.78 -18.35 -4.07
N ASP A 24 -21.07 -19.39 -3.63
CA ASP A 24 -21.51 -20.26 -2.54
C ASP A 24 -21.51 -19.51 -1.19
N PHE A 25 -20.56 -18.58 -1.01
CA PHE A 25 -20.57 -17.65 0.12
C PHE A 25 -21.81 -16.75 0.11
N ILE A 26 -22.17 -16.14 -1.02
CA ILE A 26 -23.35 -15.26 -1.13
C ILE A 26 -24.62 -16.01 -0.72
N VAL A 27 -24.82 -17.22 -1.25
CA VAL A 27 -26.00 -18.04 -0.91
C VAL A 27 -26.05 -18.33 0.60
N THR A 28 -24.93 -18.73 1.17
CA THR A 28 -24.81 -19.04 2.61
C THR A 28 -25.06 -17.80 3.47
N ARG A 29 -24.47 -16.66 3.09
CA ARG A 29 -24.63 -15.39 3.82
C ARG A 29 -26.06 -14.91 3.79
N ARG A 30 -26.75 -14.95 2.64
CA ARG A 30 -28.17 -14.57 2.53
C ARG A 30 -29.08 -15.42 3.43
N GLN A 31 -28.79 -16.71 3.59
CA GLN A 31 -29.51 -17.58 4.54
C GLN A 31 -29.29 -17.14 5.99
N SER A 32 -28.09 -16.68 6.33
CA SER A 32 -27.80 -16.17 7.67
C SER A 32 -28.36 -14.77 7.96
N VAL A 33 -28.48 -13.91 6.94
CA VAL A 33 -28.99 -12.54 7.06
C VAL A 33 -30.51 -12.51 7.17
N PHE A 34 -31.21 -13.42 6.52
CA PHE A 34 -32.68 -13.50 6.53
C PHE A 34 -33.32 -13.36 7.93
N PRO A 35 -32.98 -14.21 8.93
CA PRO A 35 -33.58 -14.10 10.27
C PRO A 35 -33.21 -12.80 11.00
N ILE A 36 -32.12 -12.14 10.62
CA ILE A 36 -31.68 -10.89 11.22
C ILE A 36 -32.57 -9.74 10.74
N LEU A 37 -32.89 -9.71 9.44
CA LEU A 37 -33.81 -8.74 8.87
C LEU A 37 -35.23 -8.90 9.43
N GLU A 38 -35.69 -10.13 9.67
CA GLU A 38 -36.96 -10.37 10.36
C GLU A 38 -36.97 -9.77 11.77
N ASN A 39 -35.88 -9.89 12.51
CA ASN A 39 -35.74 -9.29 13.85
C ASN A 39 -35.66 -7.76 13.84
N LEU A 40 -35.32 -7.16 12.70
CA LEU A 40 -35.29 -5.71 12.48
C LEU A 40 -36.62 -5.17 11.92
N ASP A 41 -37.72 -5.94 12.06
CA ASP A 41 -39.06 -5.64 11.52
C ASP A 41 -39.05 -5.35 10.00
N THR A 42 -38.07 -5.90 9.27
CA THR A 42 -37.97 -5.77 7.81
C THR A 42 -38.48 -7.04 7.15
N HIS A 43 -39.77 -7.05 6.80
CA HIS A 43 -40.40 -8.20 6.16
C HIS A 43 -39.93 -8.35 4.70
N CYS A 44 -39.17 -9.41 4.43
CA CYS A 44 -38.79 -9.85 3.09
C CYS A 44 -38.94 -11.37 2.98
N SER A 45 -38.94 -11.92 1.77
CA SER A 45 -38.75 -13.37 1.58
C SER A 45 -37.27 -13.73 1.49
N GLN A 46 -36.93 -15.02 1.68
CA GLN A 46 -35.54 -15.50 1.62
C GLN A 46 -34.84 -15.16 0.28
N ASP A 47 -35.61 -15.15 -0.81
CA ASP A 47 -35.11 -14.81 -2.15
C ASP A 47 -34.99 -13.29 -2.37
N GLU A 48 -35.57 -12.48 -1.49
CA GLU A 48 -35.54 -11.01 -1.52
C GLU A 48 -34.60 -10.39 -0.49
N VAL A 49 -33.80 -11.21 0.22
CA VAL A 49 -32.76 -10.71 1.13
C VAL A 49 -31.80 -9.80 0.33
N PRO A 50 -31.64 -8.52 0.70
CA PRO A 50 -30.80 -7.60 -0.06
C PRO A 50 -29.32 -7.92 0.11
N ASN A 51 -28.57 -7.80 -0.98
CA ASN A 51 -27.12 -7.82 -0.97
C ASN A 51 -26.59 -6.43 -0.58
N ILE A 52 -26.03 -6.31 0.63
CA ILE A 52 -25.54 -5.05 1.18
C ILE A 52 -24.01 -4.99 1.13
N ALA A 53 -23.46 -3.96 0.48
CA ALA A 53 -22.03 -3.68 0.46
C ALA A 53 -21.67 -2.48 1.34
N LEU A 54 -20.63 -2.62 2.16
CA LEU A 54 -20.03 -1.55 2.96
C LEU A 54 -18.69 -1.14 2.34
N LEU A 55 -18.52 0.16 2.08
CA LEU A 55 -17.33 0.71 1.44
C LEU A 55 -16.61 1.71 2.33
N GLY A 56 -15.30 1.51 2.51
CA GLY A 56 -14.42 2.46 3.19
C GLY A 56 -13.52 3.21 2.21
N SER A 57 -13.58 4.55 2.24
CA SER A 57 -12.66 5.41 1.48
C SER A 57 -11.23 5.37 2.02
N GLY A 58 -10.30 5.99 1.30
CA GLY A 58 -8.94 6.18 1.78
C GLY A 58 -8.82 7.35 2.76
N GLY A 59 -7.64 7.45 3.38
CA GLY A 59 -7.35 8.46 4.39
C GLY A 59 -6.34 8.03 5.46
N GLY A 60 -5.46 7.07 5.15
CA GLY A 60 -4.45 6.55 6.08
C GLY A 60 -5.04 6.10 7.43
N GLN A 61 -4.36 6.41 8.53
CA GLN A 61 -4.79 5.99 9.86
C GLN A 61 -6.14 6.60 10.28
N ARG A 62 -6.54 7.76 9.74
CA ARG A 62 -7.87 8.33 9.96
C ARG A 62 -8.96 7.44 9.39
N ALA A 63 -8.80 6.96 8.16
CA ALA A 63 -9.73 6.00 7.55
C ALA A 63 -9.74 4.65 8.28
N MET A 64 -8.58 4.20 8.78
CA MET A 64 -8.48 2.99 9.60
C MET A 64 -9.36 3.10 10.86
N VAL A 65 -9.18 4.16 11.66
CA VAL A 65 -9.95 4.35 12.91
C VAL A 65 -11.41 4.70 12.62
N GLY A 66 -11.67 5.48 11.57
CA GLY A 66 -13.02 5.84 11.14
C GLY A 66 -13.85 4.62 10.71
N LEU A 67 -13.25 3.69 9.94
CA LEU A 67 -13.91 2.45 9.57
C LEU A 67 -14.19 1.58 10.79
N LEU A 68 -13.21 1.43 11.70
CA LEU A 68 -13.41 0.66 12.93
C LEU A 68 -14.56 1.22 13.76
N GLY A 69 -14.64 2.54 13.93
CA GLY A 69 -15.75 3.19 14.63
C GLY A 69 -17.10 3.02 13.91
N SER A 70 -17.11 3.07 12.58
CA SER A 70 -18.32 2.84 11.78
C SER A 70 -18.87 1.43 11.98
N LEU A 71 -17.99 0.42 11.95
CA LEU A 71 -18.36 -0.97 12.17
C LEU A 71 -18.95 -1.19 13.56
N VAL A 72 -18.37 -0.56 14.59
CA VAL A 72 -18.90 -0.61 15.97
C VAL A 72 -20.29 -0.01 16.04
N GLN A 73 -20.55 1.06 15.29
CA GLN A 73 -21.88 1.67 15.26
C GLN A 73 -22.90 0.81 14.49
N LEU A 74 -22.48 0.16 13.40
CA LEU A 74 -23.31 -0.81 12.67
C LEU A 74 -23.67 -2.02 13.53
N ASP A 75 -22.71 -2.53 14.31
CA ASP A 75 -22.92 -3.62 15.26
C ASP A 75 -23.94 -3.25 16.34
N LYS A 76 -23.77 -2.09 16.96
CA LYS A 76 -24.74 -1.56 17.94
C LYS A 76 -26.14 -1.33 17.38
N ALA A 77 -26.23 -1.03 16.09
CA ALA A 77 -27.49 -0.87 15.37
C ALA A 77 -28.11 -2.22 14.93
N GLY A 78 -27.42 -3.35 15.14
CA GLY A 78 -27.83 -4.67 14.67
C GLY A 78 -27.72 -4.85 13.15
N LEU A 79 -26.95 -3.99 12.47
CA LEU A 79 -26.85 -3.95 11.01
C LEU A 79 -25.56 -4.59 10.46
N LEU A 80 -24.55 -4.82 11.30
CA LEU A 80 -23.26 -5.36 10.85
C LEU A 80 -23.42 -6.76 10.22
N ASP A 81 -24.23 -7.62 10.83
CA ASP A 81 -24.44 -8.98 10.32
C ASP A 81 -25.19 -9.01 8.99
N CYS A 82 -25.91 -7.94 8.65
CA CYS A 82 -26.58 -7.79 7.35
C CYS A 82 -25.61 -7.47 6.20
N ILE A 83 -24.36 -7.08 6.50
CA ILE A 83 -23.37 -6.74 5.49
C ILE A 83 -22.87 -8.02 4.79
N LEU A 84 -22.98 -8.04 3.46
CA LEU A 84 -22.49 -9.10 2.60
C LEU A 84 -21.02 -8.87 2.22
N TYR A 85 -20.68 -7.67 1.78
CA TYR A 85 -19.33 -7.30 1.34
C TYR A 85 -18.76 -6.16 2.17
N LEU A 86 -17.48 -6.28 2.54
CA LEU A 86 -16.69 -5.18 3.08
C LEU A 86 -15.53 -4.89 2.14
N SER A 87 -15.54 -3.72 1.49
CA SER A 87 -14.46 -3.31 0.59
C SER A 87 -13.84 -1.99 1.01
N GLY A 88 -12.53 -1.87 0.80
CA GLY A 88 -11.78 -0.68 1.18
C GLY A 88 -10.71 -0.29 0.16
N VAL A 89 -10.36 0.99 0.16
CA VAL A 89 -9.14 1.52 -0.46
C VAL A 89 -8.22 2.09 0.62
N SER A 90 -6.91 2.10 0.38
CA SER A 90 -5.93 2.77 1.24
C SER A 90 -6.10 2.45 2.74
N GLY A 91 -6.07 3.44 3.61
CA GLY A 91 -6.17 3.28 5.07
C GLY A 91 -7.33 2.42 5.60
N SER A 92 -8.48 2.33 4.90
CA SER A 92 -9.54 1.39 5.29
C SER A 92 -9.10 -0.07 5.19
N THR A 93 -8.21 -0.41 4.26
CA THR A 93 -7.68 -1.79 4.16
C THR A 93 -6.79 -2.16 5.33
N TRP A 94 -6.19 -1.18 6.02
CA TRP A 94 -5.42 -1.43 7.25
C TRP A 94 -6.33 -1.86 8.40
N CYS A 95 -7.51 -1.26 8.49
CA CYS A 95 -8.55 -1.69 9.44
C CYS A 95 -9.07 -3.07 9.07
N MET A 96 -9.42 -3.30 7.80
CA MET A 96 -9.85 -4.64 7.33
C MET A 96 -8.81 -5.70 7.68
N ALA A 97 -7.55 -5.54 7.27
CA ALA A 97 -6.49 -6.50 7.59
C ALA A 97 -6.35 -6.77 9.09
N SER A 98 -6.56 -5.77 9.95
CA SER A 98 -6.54 -5.96 11.41
C SER A 98 -7.75 -6.71 11.95
N LEU A 99 -8.92 -6.59 11.32
CA LEU A 99 -10.14 -7.29 11.71
C LEU A 99 -10.06 -8.77 11.33
N TYR A 100 -9.68 -9.06 10.08
CA TYR A 100 -9.61 -10.43 9.54
C TYR A 100 -8.42 -11.25 10.06
N GLN A 101 -7.62 -10.72 10.99
CA GLN A 101 -6.73 -11.57 11.79
C GLN A 101 -7.51 -12.41 12.80
N GLU A 102 -8.67 -11.93 13.28
CA GLU A 102 -9.46 -12.62 14.28
C GLU A 102 -10.62 -13.40 13.65
N PRO A 103 -10.69 -14.73 13.84
CA PRO A 103 -11.76 -15.56 13.32
C PRO A 103 -13.14 -15.05 13.73
N ASP A 104 -14.09 -14.98 12.81
CA ASP A 104 -15.46 -14.51 13.06
C ASP A 104 -15.48 -13.19 13.87
N TRP A 105 -14.66 -12.21 13.49
CA TRP A 105 -14.42 -10.98 14.24
C TRP A 105 -15.70 -10.18 14.51
N SER A 106 -16.66 -10.21 13.58
CA SER A 106 -17.94 -9.50 13.67
C SER A 106 -18.70 -9.86 14.95
N THR A 107 -18.67 -11.13 15.35
CA THR A 107 -19.35 -11.63 16.55
C THR A 107 -18.73 -11.18 17.88
N LYS A 108 -17.52 -10.62 17.83
CA LYS A 108 -16.72 -10.21 19.00
C LYS A 108 -16.06 -8.83 18.77
N LEU A 109 -16.71 -7.98 17.97
CA LEU A 109 -16.14 -6.73 17.49
C LEU A 109 -15.63 -5.83 18.62
N GLU A 110 -16.31 -5.77 19.76
CA GLU A 110 -15.88 -4.95 20.89
C GLU A 110 -14.49 -5.37 21.43
N THR A 111 -14.21 -6.68 21.48
CA THR A 111 -12.91 -7.21 21.91
C THR A 111 -11.85 -6.96 20.85
N VAL A 112 -12.18 -7.17 19.58
CA VAL A 112 -11.27 -6.93 18.44
C VAL A 112 -10.91 -5.45 18.35
N LYS A 113 -11.90 -4.56 18.49
CA LYS A 113 -11.70 -3.11 18.57
C LYS A 113 -10.72 -2.75 19.68
N ASN A 114 -10.92 -3.28 20.89
CA ASN A 114 -10.04 -2.96 22.01
C ASN A 114 -8.59 -3.42 21.76
N LYS A 115 -8.40 -4.62 21.19
CA LYS A 115 -7.07 -5.10 20.78
C LYS A 115 -6.41 -4.17 19.74
N ILE A 116 -7.17 -3.77 18.72
CA ILE A 116 -6.66 -2.86 17.67
C ILE A 116 -6.30 -1.50 18.28
N ILE A 117 -7.17 -0.92 19.10
CA ILE A 117 -6.93 0.38 19.76
C ILE A 117 -5.71 0.31 20.69
N GLU A 118 -5.60 -0.74 21.50
CA GLU A 118 -4.44 -0.96 22.37
C GLU A 118 -3.15 -1.04 21.56
N ARG A 119 -3.14 -1.83 20.48
CA ARG A 119 -1.99 -1.97 19.57
C ARG A 119 -1.59 -0.63 18.94
N ILE A 120 -2.53 0.09 18.31
CA ILE A 120 -2.21 1.36 17.64
C ILE A 120 -1.90 2.48 18.63
N SER A 121 -2.29 2.37 19.89
CA SER A 121 -1.91 3.29 20.97
C SER A 121 -0.57 2.92 21.62
N GLY A 122 -0.15 1.67 21.49
CA GLY A 122 1.07 1.11 22.05
C GLY A 122 2.37 1.55 21.35
N PRO A 123 3.51 0.92 21.69
CA PRO A 123 4.79 1.23 21.06
C PRO A 123 4.78 0.87 19.57
N ALA A 124 5.57 1.59 18.77
CA ALA A 124 5.80 1.21 17.38
C ALA A 124 6.56 -0.12 17.29
N VAL A 125 6.45 -0.80 16.14
CA VAL A 125 7.31 -1.94 15.79
C VAL A 125 8.77 -1.52 15.93
N SER A 126 9.58 -2.37 16.55
CA SER A 126 10.99 -2.05 16.76
C SER A 126 11.71 -1.89 15.42
N TRP A 127 12.69 -0.99 15.36
CA TRP A 127 13.52 -0.85 14.16
C TRP A 127 14.19 -2.17 13.78
N GLY A 128 14.63 -2.97 14.77
CA GLY A 128 15.22 -4.28 14.55
C GLY A 128 14.29 -5.22 13.77
N ASP A 129 13.02 -5.29 14.17
CA ASP A 129 12.02 -6.14 13.52
C ASP A 129 11.63 -5.61 12.14
N ALA A 130 11.47 -4.29 11.99
CA ALA A 130 11.23 -3.65 10.70
C ALA A 130 12.38 -3.92 9.71
N PHE A 131 13.63 -3.77 10.13
CA PHE A 131 14.80 -4.10 9.31
C PHE A 131 14.91 -5.61 9.03
N ALA A 132 14.55 -6.48 9.99
CA ALA A 132 14.52 -7.91 9.77
C ALA A 132 13.50 -8.28 8.68
N LYS A 133 12.30 -7.70 8.74
CA LYS A 133 11.26 -7.88 7.72
C LYS A 133 11.70 -7.35 6.35
N LEU A 134 12.32 -6.17 6.31
CA LEU A 134 12.85 -5.60 5.07
C LEU A 134 13.92 -6.51 4.43
N LYS A 135 14.85 -7.03 5.23
CA LYS A 135 15.84 -8.02 4.76
C LYS A 135 15.17 -9.28 4.23
N LYS A 136 14.15 -9.79 4.93
CA LYS A 136 13.37 -10.95 4.49
C LYS A 136 12.79 -10.72 3.10
N TYR A 137 12.11 -9.59 2.88
CA TYR A 137 11.62 -9.21 1.54
C TYR A 137 12.74 -9.13 0.50
N TYR A 138 13.88 -8.51 0.84
CA TYR A 138 14.99 -8.37 -0.11
C TYR A 138 15.59 -9.70 -0.56
N TYR A 139 15.68 -10.70 0.33
CA TYR A 139 16.28 -11.99 0.01
C TYR A 139 15.29 -13.03 -0.53
N GLU A 140 14.03 -12.98 -0.13
CA GLU A 140 13.04 -14.02 -0.47
C GLU A 140 12.21 -13.67 -1.71
N LYS A 141 12.03 -12.37 -2.03
CA LYS A 141 11.25 -11.97 -3.21
C LYS A 141 12.10 -11.91 -4.45
N ASP A 142 11.55 -12.47 -5.53
CA ASP A 142 12.10 -12.30 -6.89
C ASP A 142 12.16 -10.84 -7.33
N ILE A 143 11.18 -10.04 -6.91
CA ILE A 143 11.03 -8.63 -7.26
C ILE A 143 10.89 -7.85 -5.95
N PHE A 144 11.91 -7.05 -5.66
CA PHE A 144 11.91 -6.11 -4.55
C PHE A 144 11.65 -4.69 -5.06
N SER A 145 10.76 -3.97 -4.39
CA SER A 145 10.22 -2.68 -4.83
C SER A 145 10.17 -1.66 -3.68
N LEU A 146 9.86 -0.40 -4.01
CA LEU A 146 9.61 0.63 -2.98
C LEU A 146 8.40 0.28 -2.10
N THR A 147 7.46 -0.52 -2.58
CA THR A 147 6.34 -1.02 -1.78
C THR A 147 6.81 -1.90 -0.63
N ASP A 148 7.89 -2.68 -0.80
CA ASP A 148 8.47 -3.51 0.26
C ASP A 148 9.10 -2.65 1.36
N VAL A 149 9.75 -1.55 0.97
CA VAL A 149 10.30 -0.56 1.91
C VAL A 149 9.18 0.17 2.63
N TRP A 150 8.15 0.61 1.90
CA TRP A 150 6.94 1.24 2.44
C TRP A 150 6.24 0.33 3.44
N ALA A 151 6.11 -0.96 3.12
CA ALA A 151 5.55 -1.98 3.99
C ALA A 151 6.31 -2.07 5.32
N ALA A 152 7.61 -2.39 5.25
CA ALA A 152 8.40 -2.68 6.45
C ALA A 152 8.64 -1.46 7.34
N ILE A 153 8.72 -0.26 6.77
CA ILE A 153 9.11 0.96 7.52
C ILE A 153 7.89 1.83 7.86
N LEU A 154 6.95 2.00 6.93
CA LEU A 154 5.91 3.03 7.05
C LEU A 154 4.58 2.45 7.49
N VAL A 155 4.09 1.41 6.84
CA VAL A 155 2.86 0.75 7.27
C VAL A 155 2.99 0.28 8.72
N THR A 156 4.09 -0.40 9.07
CA THR A 156 4.39 -0.83 10.45
C THR A 156 4.40 0.30 11.48
N THR A 157 4.72 1.55 11.08
CA THR A 157 4.66 2.71 11.98
C THR A 157 3.22 3.11 12.31
N TYR A 158 2.30 3.02 11.33
CA TYR A 158 0.90 3.39 11.49
C TYR A 158 0.04 2.27 12.07
N VAL A 159 0.19 1.05 11.56
CA VAL A 159 -0.60 -0.11 12.00
C VAL A 159 -0.02 -0.75 13.26
N LYS A 160 1.26 -0.47 13.56
CA LYS A 160 2.02 -0.97 14.72
C LYS A 160 2.10 -2.49 14.80
N GLU A 161 2.27 -3.13 13.65
CA GLU A 161 2.31 -4.58 13.52
C GLU A 161 3.09 -5.01 12.28
N ILE A 162 3.62 -6.24 12.30
CA ILE A 162 4.10 -6.96 11.12
C ILE A 162 3.17 -8.17 10.97
N ASP A 163 2.26 -8.11 10.01
CA ASP A 163 1.35 -9.22 9.69
C ASP A 163 1.92 -10.05 8.54
N GLU A 164 2.44 -11.24 8.85
CA GLU A 164 3.02 -12.16 7.86
C GLU A 164 2.02 -13.22 7.35
N HIS A 165 0.77 -13.20 7.82
CA HIS A 165 -0.26 -14.10 7.31
C HIS A 165 -0.64 -13.75 5.88
N THR A 166 -1.29 -14.69 5.21
CA THR A 166 -1.80 -14.50 3.85
C THR A 166 -3.32 -14.36 3.86
N LEU A 167 -3.87 -13.71 2.83
CA LEU A 167 -5.32 -13.45 2.76
C LEU A 167 -6.11 -14.76 2.63
N SER A 168 -5.59 -15.71 1.84
CA SER A 168 -6.24 -17.00 1.66
C SER A 168 -6.22 -17.86 2.93
N GLU A 169 -5.15 -17.84 3.72
CA GLU A 169 -5.04 -18.61 4.97
C GLU A 169 -5.98 -18.10 6.08
N GLN A 170 -6.19 -16.78 6.15
CA GLN A 170 -7.07 -16.19 7.15
C GLN A 170 -8.53 -16.57 6.89
N TRP A 171 -8.97 -16.54 5.62
CA TRP A 171 -10.38 -16.66 5.21
C TRP A 171 -11.12 -17.90 5.71
N ASP A 172 -10.45 -19.04 5.81
CA ASP A 172 -11.06 -20.31 6.25
C ASP A 172 -11.71 -20.22 7.66
N GLN A 173 -11.38 -19.19 8.43
CA GLN A 173 -11.83 -18.98 9.80
C GLN A 173 -12.96 -17.92 9.91
N HIS A 174 -13.52 -17.46 8.78
CA HIS A 174 -14.48 -16.36 8.73
C HIS A 174 -15.83 -16.79 8.13
N SER A 175 -16.55 -17.64 8.87
CA SER A 175 -17.89 -18.11 8.48
C SER A 175 -18.99 -17.07 8.74
N LYS A 176 -18.72 -16.09 9.61
CA LYS A 176 -19.68 -15.06 10.07
C LYS A 176 -19.37 -13.66 9.60
N ASP A 177 -18.23 -13.43 8.97
CA ASP A 177 -17.82 -12.08 8.61
C ASP A 177 -18.26 -11.71 7.18
N PRO A 178 -18.40 -10.41 6.88
CA PRO A 178 -18.57 -9.95 5.50
C PRO A 178 -17.42 -10.44 4.61
N PHE A 179 -17.66 -10.57 3.31
CA PHE A 179 -16.61 -10.95 2.35
C PHE A 179 -15.66 -9.77 2.09
N PRO A 180 -14.35 -9.89 2.37
CA PRO A 180 -13.41 -8.80 2.19
C PRO A 180 -12.97 -8.65 0.73
N ILE A 181 -12.99 -7.42 0.22
CA ILE A 181 -12.43 -7.09 -1.10
C ILE A 181 -11.47 -5.90 -0.98
N TYR A 182 -10.20 -6.17 -1.23
CA TYR A 182 -9.13 -5.18 -1.29
C TYR A 182 -8.99 -4.69 -2.74
N THR A 183 -8.71 -3.40 -2.93
CA THR A 183 -8.68 -2.80 -4.28
C THR A 183 -7.42 -1.99 -4.51
N VAL A 184 -6.85 -2.17 -5.70
CA VAL A 184 -5.69 -1.44 -6.22
C VAL A 184 -5.96 -1.08 -7.68
N ILE A 185 -5.10 -0.28 -8.28
CA ILE A 185 -5.20 0.08 -9.70
C ILE A 185 -3.92 -0.26 -10.46
N ASP A 186 -4.06 -0.69 -11.71
CA ASP A 186 -2.96 -0.84 -12.66
C ASP A 186 -2.50 0.56 -13.12
N LYS A 187 -1.25 0.90 -12.76
CA LYS A 187 -0.62 2.19 -13.07
C LYS A 187 -0.49 2.41 -14.57
N GLN A 188 -0.17 1.37 -15.34
CA GLN A 188 -0.03 1.45 -16.79
C GLN A 188 -1.39 1.70 -17.45
N CYS A 189 -2.47 1.03 -17.01
CA CYS A 189 -3.83 1.28 -17.47
C CYS A 189 -4.26 2.73 -17.20
N LYS A 190 -3.98 3.25 -16.00
CA LYS A 190 -4.27 4.65 -15.65
C LYS A 190 -3.53 5.65 -16.55
N GLN A 191 -2.25 5.40 -16.86
CA GLN A 191 -1.42 6.32 -17.65
C GLN A 191 -1.80 6.37 -19.12
N LEU A 192 -2.26 5.24 -19.68
CA LEU A 192 -2.54 5.13 -21.11
C LEU A 192 -3.79 5.88 -21.56
N LYS A 193 -4.66 6.37 -20.65
CA LYS A 193 -5.94 7.08 -20.92
C LYS A 193 -6.92 6.37 -21.86
N ASP A 194 -6.57 5.21 -22.40
CA ASP A 194 -7.44 4.32 -23.15
C ASP A 194 -8.46 3.67 -22.21
N GLU A 195 -9.59 3.20 -22.77
CA GLU A 195 -10.71 2.48 -22.12
C GLU A 195 -10.31 1.12 -21.49
N LYS A 196 -9.14 1.02 -20.87
CA LYS A 196 -8.65 -0.19 -20.21
C LYS A 196 -9.10 -0.21 -18.77
N ASP A 197 -9.45 -1.39 -18.30
CA ASP A 197 -9.81 -1.68 -16.92
C ASP A 197 -8.63 -1.38 -15.98
N PRO A 198 -8.66 -0.25 -15.24
CA PRO A 198 -7.59 0.08 -14.35
C PRO A 198 -7.78 -0.59 -12.99
N TRP A 199 -8.96 -1.15 -12.68
CA TRP A 199 -9.29 -1.69 -11.38
C TRP A 199 -8.82 -3.13 -11.26
N PHE A 200 -8.17 -3.41 -10.14
CA PHE A 200 -7.73 -4.74 -9.79
C PHE A 200 -8.22 -5.05 -8.37
N GLU A 201 -9.04 -6.09 -8.26
CA GLU A 201 -9.60 -6.53 -6.99
C GLU A 201 -8.87 -7.77 -6.47
N ILE A 202 -8.76 -7.86 -5.16
CA ILE A 202 -8.09 -8.94 -4.44
C ILE A 202 -9.04 -9.39 -3.34
N SER A 203 -9.56 -10.60 -3.46
CA SER A 203 -10.41 -11.26 -2.47
C SER A 203 -9.68 -12.50 -1.92
N PRO A 204 -10.24 -13.21 -0.93
CA PRO A 204 -9.69 -14.49 -0.50
C PRO A 204 -9.57 -15.56 -1.58
N HIS A 205 -10.47 -15.54 -2.58
CA HIS A 205 -10.54 -16.59 -3.59
C HIS A 205 -9.75 -16.25 -4.85
N GLU A 206 -9.81 -15.01 -5.29
CA GLU A 206 -9.17 -14.58 -6.52
C GLU A 206 -8.70 -13.12 -6.51
N ALA A 207 -7.73 -12.85 -7.39
CA ALA A 207 -7.19 -11.54 -7.65
C ALA A 207 -7.23 -11.27 -9.16
N GLY A 208 -7.75 -10.12 -9.59
CA GLY A 208 -7.94 -9.89 -11.02
C GLY A 208 -8.62 -8.59 -11.42
N TYR A 209 -8.82 -8.47 -12.73
CA TYR A 209 -9.43 -7.32 -13.40
C TYR A 209 -10.92 -7.55 -13.58
N SER A 210 -11.74 -6.71 -12.95
CA SER A 210 -13.19 -6.88 -12.87
C SER A 210 -13.90 -6.72 -14.22
N LEU A 211 -13.60 -5.66 -14.99
CA LEU A 211 -14.20 -5.42 -16.31
C LEU A 211 -13.67 -6.38 -17.38
N THR A 212 -12.42 -6.84 -17.24
CA THR A 212 -11.86 -7.82 -18.19
C THR A 212 -12.31 -9.25 -17.89
N GLY A 213 -12.77 -9.52 -16.66
CA GLY A 213 -13.12 -10.87 -16.19
C GLY A 213 -11.89 -11.77 -16.06
N ALA A 214 -10.70 -11.20 -15.86
CA ALA A 214 -9.43 -11.93 -15.87
C ALA A 214 -8.85 -12.07 -14.46
N PHE A 215 -8.89 -13.28 -13.92
CA PHE A 215 -8.59 -13.58 -12.53
C PHE A 215 -7.61 -14.75 -12.38
N VAL A 216 -6.83 -14.72 -11.30
CA VAL A 216 -6.02 -15.83 -10.80
C VAL A 216 -6.43 -16.13 -9.37
N LYS A 217 -6.11 -17.33 -8.87
CA LYS A 217 -6.23 -17.60 -7.42
C LYS A 217 -5.39 -16.59 -6.64
N THR A 218 -5.88 -16.14 -5.49
CA THR A 218 -5.19 -15.15 -4.64
C THR A 218 -3.79 -15.61 -4.24
N SER A 219 -3.64 -16.89 -3.90
CA SER A 219 -2.34 -17.51 -3.63
C SER A 219 -1.37 -17.55 -4.81
N SER A 220 -1.86 -17.23 -6.01
CA SER A 220 -1.06 -17.12 -7.23
C SER A 220 -0.81 -15.67 -7.64
N PHE A 221 -1.36 -14.69 -6.93
CA PHE A 221 -1.05 -13.28 -7.13
C PHE A 221 0.45 -13.04 -6.88
N GLY A 222 1.12 -12.37 -7.83
CA GLY A 222 2.58 -12.19 -7.85
C GLY A 222 3.35 -13.31 -8.58
N SER A 223 2.71 -14.44 -8.92
CA SER A 223 3.32 -15.47 -9.77
C SER A 223 3.45 -15.02 -11.23
N GLN A 224 4.36 -15.67 -11.97
CA GLN A 224 4.56 -15.40 -13.40
C GLN A 224 3.68 -16.31 -14.26
N PHE A 225 3.04 -15.73 -15.27
CA PHE A 225 2.16 -16.44 -16.20
C PHE A 225 2.54 -16.16 -17.65
N ASP A 226 2.38 -17.15 -18.51
CA ASP A 226 2.46 -16.98 -19.97
C ASP A 226 1.32 -17.75 -20.62
N LYS A 227 0.54 -17.03 -21.46
CA LYS A 227 -0.67 -17.52 -22.13
C LYS A 227 -1.66 -18.23 -21.20
N GLY A 228 -1.81 -17.71 -19.98
CA GLY A 228 -2.75 -18.24 -18.99
C GLY A 228 -2.22 -19.42 -18.16
N SER A 229 -1.01 -19.91 -18.44
CA SER A 229 -0.35 -20.97 -17.66
C SER A 229 0.69 -20.39 -16.72
N LYS A 230 0.70 -20.83 -15.46
CA LYS A 230 1.70 -20.43 -14.48
C LYS A 230 3.07 -20.98 -14.87
N LYS A 231 4.08 -20.11 -14.91
CA LYS A 231 5.47 -20.44 -15.27
C LYS A 231 6.38 -20.50 -14.05
N LYS A 232 6.21 -19.54 -13.14
CA LYS A 232 6.96 -19.49 -11.89
C LYS A 232 6.01 -19.17 -10.75
N THR A 233 5.90 -20.11 -9.82
CA THR A 233 5.16 -19.91 -8.58
C THR A 233 5.94 -18.98 -7.66
N GLN A 234 5.26 -17.97 -7.15
CA GLN A 234 5.70 -17.19 -5.99
C GLN A 234 4.84 -17.58 -4.78
N PRO A 235 5.39 -17.48 -3.56
CA PRO A 235 4.56 -17.48 -2.35
C PRO A 235 3.49 -16.40 -2.44
N GLU A 236 2.34 -16.65 -1.80
CA GLU A 236 1.33 -15.62 -1.62
C GLU A 236 1.95 -14.44 -0.86
N THR A 237 1.52 -13.24 -1.25
CA THR A 237 1.97 -12.02 -0.63
C THR A 237 1.33 -11.87 0.74
N ASP A 238 2.13 -11.54 1.75
CA ASP A 238 1.61 -11.32 3.10
C ASP A 238 0.74 -10.06 3.24
N MET A 239 -0.07 -10.04 4.30
CA MET A 239 -0.99 -8.96 4.61
C MET A 239 -0.27 -7.62 4.81
N LEU A 240 0.95 -7.60 5.40
CA LEU A 240 1.72 -6.37 5.52
C LEU A 240 2.03 -5.74 4.16
N TYR A 241 2.44 -6.54 3.17
CA TYR A 241 2.64 -6.03 1.82
C TYR A 241 1.32 -5.67 1.14
N LEU A 242 0.24 -6.43 1.34
CA LEU A 242 -1.08 -6.06 0.78
C LEU A 242 -1.58 -4.71 1.33
N GLN A 243 -1.42 -4.45 2.63
CA GLN A 243 -1.69 -3.17 3.27
C GLN A 243 -0.84 -2.04 2.67
N ALA A 244 0.43 -2.34 2.37
CA ALA A 244 1.35 -1.40 1.73
C ALA A 244 0.97 -1.09 0.28
N LEU A 245 0.59 -2.11 -0.48
CA LEU A 245 0.15 -1.97 -1.85
C LEU A 245 -1.13 -1.13 -1.93
N CYS A 246 -2.12 -1.47 -1.09
CA CYS A 246 -3.37 -0.73 -0.99
C CYS A 246 -3.18 0.69 -0.47
N GLY A 247 -2.23 0.93 0.45
CA GLY A 247 -1.96 2.22 1.09
C GLY A 247 -0.83 3.03 0.45
N SER A 248 -0.54 2.78 -0.82
CA SER A 248 0.53 3.43 -1.58
C SER A 248 0.11 4.80 -2.19
N ALA A 249 -0.96 5.45 -1.75
CA ALA A 249 -1.32 6.79 -2.28
C ALA A 249 -0.31 7.87 -1.88
N LEU A 250 0.31 7.72 -0.70
CA LEU A 250 1.47 8.51 -0.29
C LEU A 250 2.76 8.05 -1.00
N ALA A 251 2.67 7.02 -1.86
CA ALA A 251 3.76 6.49 -2.64
C ALA A 251 4.01 7.28 -3.95
N ASP A 252 3.93 8.61 -3.90
CA ASP A 252 4.62 9.43 -4.88
C ASP A 252 6.14 9.23 -4.68
N GLY A 253 6.86 8.84 -5.74
CA GLY A 253 8.26 8.46 -5.63
C GLY A 253 9.14 9.55 -5.00
N GLU A 254 8.84 10.84 -5.23
CA GLU A 254 9.62 11.94 -4.66
C GLU A 254 9.29 12.18 -3.18
N GLU A 255 8.01 12.11 -2.80
CA GLU A 255 7.59 12.26 -1.39
C GLU A 255 7.99 11.03 -0.54
N ILE A 256 7.95 9.82 -1.08
CA ILE A 256 8.53 8.62 -0.44
C ILE A 256 10.00 8.84 -0.19
N LEU A 257 10.77 9.27 -1.20
CA LEU A 257 12.19 9.48 -1.05
C LEU A 257 12.46 10.51 0.04
N LYS A 258 11.75 11.65 0.04
CA LYS A 258 11.87 12.68 1.10
C LYS A 258 11.54 12.12 2.48
N PHE A 259 10.48 11.33 2.62
CA PHE A 259 10.05 10.78 3.90
C PHE A 259 10.98 9.67 4.40
N ILE A 260 11.38 8.74 3.53
CA ILE A 260 12.40 7.72 3.82
C ILE A 260 13.69 8.40 4.24
N TRP A 261 14.14 9.43 3.52
CA TRP A 261 15.31 10.20 3.89
C TRP A 261 15.16 10.87 5.26
N GLN A 262 13.98 11.40 5.58
CA GLN A 262 13.70 11.97 6.90
C GLN A 262 13.72 10.89 7.98
N LYS A 263 13.14 9.71 7.75
CA LYS A 263 13.17 8.60 8.72
C LYS A 263 14.56 8.01 8.91
N ILE A 264 15.35 7.94 7.86
CA ILE A 264 16.78 7.59 7.94
C ILE A 264 17.50 8.63 8.80
N LYS A 265 17.26 9.93 8.60
CA LYS A 265 17.82 10.99 9.46
C LYS A 265 17.39 10.83 10.91
N ASP A 266 16.09 10.67 11.17
CA ASP A 266 15.55 10.47 12.53
C ASP A 266 16.16 9.21 13.20
N PHE A 267 16.40 8.14 12.45
CA PHE A 267 17.07 6.93 12.91
C PHE A 267 18.54 7.20 13.29
N PHE A 268 19.28 7.94 12.47
CA PHE A 268 20.65 8.34 12.79
C PHE A 268 20.70 9.33 13.98
N ASP A 269 19.73 10.23 14.10
CA ASP A 269 19.57 11.17 15.22
C ASP A 269 19.23 10.45 16.54
N TYR A 270 18.42 9.40 16.49
CA TYR A 270 18.12 8.51 17.62
C TYR A 270 19.32 7.64 18.03
N LEU A 271 20.12 7.19 17.06
CA LEU A 271 21.32 6.37 17.28
C LEU A 271 22.54 7.18 17.73
N LEU A 272 22.61 8.47 17.43
CA LEU A 272 23.74 9.37 17.72
C LEU A 272 24.28 9.31 19.17
N PRO A 273 23.47 9.15 20.24
CA PRO A 273 23.98 8.99 21.61
C PRO A 273 24.62 7.63 21.89
N GLN A 274 24.15 6.55 21.26
CA GLN A 274 24.66 5.18 21.47
C GLN A 274 25.76 4.80 20.46
N VAL A 275 25.76 5.43 19.29
CA VAL A 275 26.71 5.16 18.20
C VAL A 275 28.03 5.87 18.40
N LYS A 276 28.17 6.89 19.27
CA LYS A 276 29.48 7.55 19.50
C LYS A 276 30.62 6.55 19.81
N THR A 277 30.31 5.48 20.53
CA THR A 277 31.26 4.41 20.87
C THR A 277 31.53 3.44 19.72
N ILE A 278 30.53 3.19 18.85
CA ILE A 278 30.65 2.32 17.65
C ILE A 278 31.23 3.09 16.45
N LEU A 279 31.00 4.41 16.36
CA LEU A 279 31.48 5.31 15.31
C LEU A 279 33.00 5.50 15.41
N GLU A 280 33.57 5.49 16.62
CA GLU A 280 35.03 5.46 16.81
C GLU A 280 35.65 4.13 16.36
N GLU A 281 34.91 3.02 16.43
CA GLU A 281 35.36 1.73 15.91
C GLU A 281 35.18 1.59 14.39
N MET A 282 34.10 2.15 13.81
CA MET A 282 33.84 2.17 12.35
C MET A 282 34.77 3.12 11.58
N ARG A 283 35.48 4.02 12.26
CA ARG A 283 36.45 4.97 11.66
C ARG A 283 37.72 4.31 11.09
N LYS A 284 37.83 2.98 11.16
CA LYS A 284 39.01 2.22 10.69
C LYS A 284 38.97 1.85 9.19
N GLY A 285 37.86 2.07 8.49
CA GLY A 285 37.71 1.70 7.07
C GLY A 285 37.75 2.89 6.10
N LYS A 286 38.60 2.82 5.06
CA LYS A 286 38.77 3.88 4.04
C LYS A 286 37.49 4.22 3.26
N CYS A 287 36.62 3.24 2.98
CA CYS A 287 35.33 3.50 2.30
C CYS A 287 34.34 4.27 3.19
N SER A 288 34.36 4.01 4.50
CA SER A 288 33.52 4.72 5.47
C SER A 288 33.90 6.21 5.56
N GLN A 289 35.21 6.51 5.51
CA GLN A 289 35.71 7.88 5.50
C GLN A 289 35.24 8.67 4.26
N VAL A 290 35.19 8.05 3.08
CA VAL A 290 34.72 8.71 1.85
C VAL A 290 33.24 9.08 1.94
N LEU A 291 32.41 8.19 2.48
CA LEU A 291 30.97 8.45 2.63
C LEU A 291 30.70 9.56 3.66
N MET A 292 31.46 9.58 4.76
CA MET A 292 31.35 10.64 5.77
C MET A 292 31.81 12.00 5.21
N ASP A 293 32.94 12.04 4.52
CA ASP A 293 33.41 13.28 3.89
C ASP A 293 32.42 13.78 2.83
N LEU A 294 31.71 12.88 2.13
CA LEU A 294 30.68 13.24 1.14
C LEU A 294 29.43 13.85 1.80
N VAL A 295 29.03 13.35 2.96
CA VAL A 295 27.93 13.90 3.75
C VAL A 295 28.30 15.29 4.29
N ASP A 296 29.49 15.43 4.85
CA ASP A 296 29.99 16.71 5.37
C ASP A 296 30.18 17.75 4.25
N MET A 297 30.56 17.30 3.05
CA MET A 297 30.63 18.14 1.85
C MET A 297 29.25 18.68 1.45
N ASN A 298 28.22 17.82 1.43
CA ASN A 298 26.84 18.21 1.12
C ASN A 298 26.28 19.18 2.17
N LEU A 299 26.55 18.92 3.45
CA LEU A 299 26.17 19.82 4.55
C LEU A 299 26.88 21.17 4.45
N SER A 300 28.15 21.19 4.03
CA SER A 300 28.89 22.44 3.84
C SER A 300 28.27 23.29 2.73
N VAL A 301 27.92 22.70 1.59
CA VAL A 301 27.28 23.45 0.49
C VAL A 301 25.90 23.97 0.87
N LEU A 302 25.09 23.19 1.60
CA LEU A 302 23.79 23.65 2.10
C LEU A 302 23.90 24.85 3.06
N ASN A 303 24.99 24.90 3.83
CA ASN A 303 25.28 25.99 4.75
C ASN A 303 26.12 27.12 4.12
N VAL A 304 26.35 27.10 2.80
CA VAL A 304 27.15 28.10 2.06
C VAL A 304 28.61 28.17 2.58
N ILE A 305 29.14 27.01 2.98
CA ILE A 305 30.52 26.81 3.44
C ILE A 305 31.30 26.14 2.31
N ASP A 306 32.56 26.55 2.11
CA ASP A 306 33.43 26.02 1.06
C ASP A 306 33.69 24.50 1.24
N PRO A 307 33.25 23.65 0.31
CA PRO A 307 33.40 22.19 0.41
C PRO A 307 34.80 21.66 0.02
N SER A 308 35.71 22.54 -0.40
CA SER A 308 36.99 22.16 -1.03
C SER A 308 37.87 21.22 -0.20
N ALA A 309 37.81 21.33 1.14
CA ALA A 309 38.55 20.45 2.04
C ALA A 309 38.08 18.99 1.96
N TYR A 310 36.76 18.79 1.90
CA TYR A 310 36.13 17.47 1.83
C TYR A 310 36.31 16.83 0.45
N ASP A 311 36.17 17.61 -0.64
CA ASP A 311 36.49 17.15 -2.00
C ASP A 311 37.91 16.58 -2.08
N LYS A 312 38.89 17.32 -1.51
CA LYS A 312 40.29 16.90 -1.48
C LYS A 312 40.49 15.60 -0.68
N SER A 313 39.77 15.45 0.43
CA SER A 313 39.82 14.25 1.28
C SER A 313 39.22 13.02 0.58
N ILE A 314 38.03 13.17 -0.01
CA ILE A 314 37.34 12.13 -0.80
C ILE A 314 38.25 11.64 -1.93
N ARG A 315 38.81 12.55 -2.73
CA ARG A 315 39.69 12.18 -3.85
C ARG A 315 40.94 11.47 -3.41
N LYS A 316 41.57 11.92 -2.33
CA LYS A 316 42.77 11.28 -1.78
C LYS A 316 42.44 9.83 -1.39
N THR A 317 41.38 9.65 -0.63
CA THR A 317 40.97 8.34 -0.12
C THR A 317 40.51 7.39 -1.25
N LEU A 318 39.80 7.90 -2.26
CA LEU A 318 39.40 7.13 -3.44
C LEU A 318 40.59 6.72 -4.32
N LYS A 319 41.62 7.57 -4.44
CA LYS A 319 42.88 7.22 -5.14
C LYS A 319 43.65 6.13 -4.40
N GLU A 320 43.68 6.19 -3.08
CA GLU A 320 44.30 5.16 -2.24
C GLU A 320 43.54 3.83 -2.30
N LEU A 321 42.20 3.87 -2.46
CA LEU A 321 41.34 2.68 -2.60
C LEU A 321 41.47 1.97 -3.95
N ALA A 322 41.82 2.69 -5.02
CA ALA A 322 41.90 2.14 -6.38
C ALA A 322 43.31 1.72 -6.83
N GLU A 323 44.28 1.61 -5.91
CA GLU A 323 45.67 1.21 -6.20
C GLU A 323 46.30 1.96 -7.40
N GLY A 324 45.87 3.21 -7.64
CA GLY A 324 46.33 4.02 -8.76
C GLY A 324 45.76 3.70 -10.15
N LYS A 325 44.76 2.82 -10.29
CA LYS A 325 44.09 2.51 -11.57
C LYS A 325 42.59 2.86 -11.53
N GLY A 326 42.22 4.08 -11.94
CA GLY A 326 40.79 4.42 -12.13
C GLY A 326 40.47 5.92 -12.24
N GLN A 327 39.42 6.23 -13.02
CA GLN A 327 39.02 7.52 -13.63
C GLN A 327 38.84 8.74 -12.70
N LEU A 328 39.05 9.94 -13.28
CA LEU A 328 38.87 11.24 -12.65
C LEU A 328 37.38 11.56 -12.38
N ILE A 329 37.00 11.71 -11.11
CA ILE A 329 35.82 12.49 -10.71
C ILE A 329 36.04 13.94 -11.19
N PHE A 330 35.05 14.59 -11.80
CA PHE A 330 35.16 15.96 -12.31
C PHE A 330 35.75 16.90 -11.25
N SER A 331 36.74 17.72 -11.62
CA SER A 331 37.35 18.70 -10.71
C SER A 331 36.34 19.77 -10.28
N VAL A 332 36.43 20.21 -9.03
CA VAL A 332 35.78 21.44 -8.56
C VAL A 332 36.31 22.61 -9.40
N GLY A 333 35.59 22.98 -10.46
CA GLY A 333 35.60 24.36 -10.92
C GLY A 333 34.99 25.22 -9.81
N LYS A 334 35.35 26.52 -9.73
CA LYS A 334 34.80 27.44 -8.72
C LYS A 334 33.27 27.36 -8.69
N LEU A 335 32.73 26.63 -7.72
CA LEU A 335 31.30 26.50 -7.52
C LEU A 335 30.78 27.84 -7.03
N ASN A 336 29.87 28.46 -7.76
CA ASN A 336 29.26 29.71 -7.32
C ASN A 336 28.22 29.40 -6.25
N LEU A 337 28.63 29.40 -4.97
CA LEU A 337 27.76 29.13 -3.83
C LEU A 337 26.64 30.18 -3.65
N ALA A 338 26.69 31.31 -4.37
CA ALA A 338 25.59 32.28 -4.39
C ALA A 338 24.41 31.81 -5.26
N ASP A 339 24.63 30.89 -6.22
CA ASP A 339 23.59 30.27 -7.03
C ASP A 339 23.22 28.91 -6.42
N LYS A 340 22.17 28.92 -5.59
CA LYS A 340 21.71 27.75 -4.84
C LYS A 340 21.25 26.60 -5.75
N GLU A 341 20.70 26.90 -6.93
CA GLU A 341 20.18 25.87 -7.83
C GLU A 341 21.31 25.20 -8.62
N ALA A 342 22.29 25.98 -9.08
CA ALA A 342 23.51 25.44 -9.68
C ALA A 342 24.34 24.62 -8.68
N ALA A 343 24.47 25.10 -7.44
CA ALA A 343 25.17 24.38 -6.37
C ALA A 343 24.49 23.05 -6.03
N LYS A 344 23.15 23.02 -5.99
CA LYS A 344 22.37 21.80 -5.74
C LYS A 344 22.56 20.76 -6.85
N ARG A 345 22.39 21.15 -8.12
CA ARG A 345 22.57 20.24 -9.27
C ARG A 345 24.00 19.68 -9.36
N TYR A 346 24.99 20.51 -9.02
CA TYR A 346 26.38 20.06 -8.94
C TYR A 346 26.59 19.03 -7.83
N MET A 347 26.05 19.27 -6.63
CA MET A 347 26.19 18.33 -5.51
C MET A 347 25.47 17.01 -5.75
N GLU A 348 24.32 17.04 -6.42
CA GLU A 348 23.62 15.84 -6.89
C GLU A 348 24.52 15.02 -7.83
N GLN A 349 25.12 15.66 -8.85
CA GLN A 349 26.02 14.98 -9.78
C GLN A 349 27.28 14.43 -9.09
N TYR A 350 27.92 15.23 -8.22
CA TYR A 350 29.13 14.85 -7.51
C TYR A 350 28.88 13.66 -6.56
N THR A 351 27.75 13.69 -5.86
CA THR A 351 27.32 12.59 -4.97
C THR A 351 27.08 11.33 -5.77
N MET A 352 26.39 11.42 -6.91
CA MET A 352 26.18 10.28 -7.79
C MET A 352 27.48 9.72 -8.35
N ASP A 353 28.45 10.55 -8.73
CA ASP A 353 29.75 10.10 -9.24
C ASP A 353 30.56 9.35 -8.17
N VAL A 354 30.59 9.84 -6.93
CA VAL A 354 31.27 9.17 -5.80
C VAL A 354 30.56 7.86 -5.44
N CYS A 355 29.23 7.85 -5.39
CA CYS A 355 28.44 6.64 -5.15
C CYS A 355 28.62 5.59 -6.25
N ASN A 356 28.66 6.02 -7.52
CA ASN A 356 28.93 5.15 -8.66
C ASN A 356 30.36 4.59 -8.66
N TYR A 357 31.34 5.34 -8.16
CA TYR A 357 32.70 4.84 -8.00
C TYR A 357 32.80 3.78 -6.90
N LEU A 358 32.06 3.96 -5.80
CA LEU A 358 32.00 3.02 -4.69
C LEU A 358 31.07 1.82 -4.95
N SER A 359 30.20 1.88 -5.96
CA SER A 359 29.23 0.82 -6.28
C SER A 359 29.90 -0.49 -6.70
N GLY A 360 31.13 -0.44 -7.23
CA GLY A 360 31.94 -1.64 -7.51
C GLY A 360 32.37 -2.41 -6.24
N TRP A 361 32.29 -1.80 -5.06
CA TRP A 361 32.61 -2.42 -3.76
C TRP A 361 31.38 -2.65 -2.87
N PHE A 362 30.23 -2.04 -3.20
CA PHE A 362 28.97 -2.14 -2.47
C PHE A 362 27.85 -2.67 -3.38
N ASN A 363 27.98 -3.92 -3.84
CA ASN A 363 26.85 -4.61 -4.45
C ASN A 363 25.89 -5.06 -3.35
N VAL A 364 24.82 -4.28 -3.15
CA VAL A 364 23.48 -4.62 -2.60
C VAL A 364 22.64 -3.33 -2.33
N CYS A 365 23.20 -2.11 -2.44
CA CYS A 365 22.45 -0.90 -2.03
C CYS A 365 22.24 0.22 -3.07
N PHE A 366 22.53 0.04 -4.36
CA PHE A 366 22.36 1.12 -5.36
C PHE A 366 21.72 0.72 -6.70
N SER A 367 20.76 -0.21 -6.69
CA SER A 367 19.95 -0.53 -7.87
C SER A 367 18.53 0.07 -7.88
N ILE A 368 18.17 0.98 -6.96
CA ILE A 368 16.76 1.43 -6.80
C ILE A 368 16.59 2.95 -7.04
N CYS A 369 17.41 3.57 -7.88
CA CYS A 369 17.17 4.95 -8.32
C CYS A 369 17.58 5.14 -9.79
N ARG A 370 16.74 4.63 -10.70
CA ARG A 370 16.64 5.13 -12.07
C ARG A 370 15.16 5.23 -12.45
N TYR A 371 14.58 6.40 -12.24
CA TYR A 371 13.41 6.85 -12.97
C TYR A 371 13.94 7.51 -14.26
N GLU A 372 13.78 6.84 -15.40
CA GLU A 372 13.86 7.50 -16.70
C GLU A 372 12.45 7.57 -17.29
N ALA A 373 12.14 8.73 -17.87
CA ALA A 373 10.92 8.98 -18.61
C ALA A 373 10.75 7.95 -19.73
N VAL A 374 9.57 7.31 -19.76
CA VAL A 374 9.22 6.25 -20.70
C VAL A 374 8.89 6.85 -22.08
N PRO A 375 9.53 6.38 -23.18
CA PRO A 375 9.19 6.75 -24.56
C PRO A 375 7.90 6.07 -25.08
N PRO A 376 7.31 6.56 -26.20
CA PRO A 376 5.94 6.24 -26.64
C PRO A 376 5.69 4.83 -27.23
N THR A 377 6.41 3.78 -26.82
CA THR A 377 6.32 2.44 -27.43
C THR A 377 5.94 1.29 -26.48
N LEU A 378 5.43 1.57 -25.28
CA LEU A 378 4.94 0.53 -24.37
C LEU A 378 3.51 0.09 -24.70
N GLN A 379 3.36 -0.98 -25.48
CA GLN A 379 2.10 -1.73 -25.56
C GLN A 379 2.16 -3.17 -25.03
N LYS A 380 3.30 -3.70 -24.56
CA LYS A 380 3.38 -5.02 -23.89
C LYS A 380 4.54 -5.06 -22.88
N SER A 381 4.25 -4.79 -21.61
CA SER A 381 5.20 -5.03 -20.50
C SER A 381 4.98 -6.44 -19.94
N GLU A 382 6.06 -7.14 -19.60
CA GLU A 382 6.01 -8.44 -18.90
C GLU A 382 5.61 -8.29 -17.42
N MET A 383 5.71 -7.07 -16.87
CA MET A 383 5.34 -6.73 -15.48
C MET A 383 4.21 -5.71 -15.43
N ARG A 384 3.40 -5.80 -14.36
CA ARG A 384 2.33 -4.85 -14.03
C ARG A 384 2.67 -4.15 -12.71
N ASP A 385 2.43 -2.84 -12.67
CA ASP A 385 2.65 -2.03 -11.48
C ASP A 385 1.28 -1.69 -10.90
N TYR A 386 1.00 -2.15 -9.69
CA TYR A 386 -0.21 -1.80 -8.96
C TYR A 386 0.07 -0.70 -7.94
N ILE A 387 -0.88 0.23 -7.80
CA ILE A 387 -0.82 1.35 -6.86
C ILE A 387 -2.16 1.52 -6.14
N ASP A 388 -2.19 2.34 -5.10
CA ASP A 388 -3.39 2.65 -4.32
C ASP A 388 -4.53 3.15 -5.20
N ALA A 389 -5.68 2.49 -5.08
CA ALA A 389 -6.89 2.82 -5.82
C ALA A 389 -7.41 4.23 -5.50
N GLY A 390 -7.14 4.75 -4.30
CA GLY A 390 -7.45 6.11 -3.89
C GLY A 390 -6.84 7.19 -4.79
N LEU A 391 -5.79 6.87 -5.54
CA LEU A 391 -5.20 7.76 -6.55
C LEU A 391 -6.05 7.90 -7.82
N LEU A 392 -6.99 6.99 -8.07
CA LEU A 392 -7.95 7.09 -9.17
C LEU A 392 -9.32 7.54 -8.65
N LEU A 393 -9.83 6.85 -7.64
CA LEU A 393 -11.07 7.17 -6.97
C LEU A 393 -10.95 6.78 -5.50
N ASN A 394 -11.20 7.72 -4.59
CA ASN A 394 -11.07 7.50 -3.15
C ASN A 394 -12.22 6.65 -2.55
N SER A 395 -12.72 5.63 -3.26
CA SER A 395 -13.68 4.65 -2.75
C SER A 395 -13.77 3.45 -3.70
N PRO A 396 -13.94 2.21 -3.21
CA PRO A 396 -13.89 0.98 -4.02
C PRO A 396 -15.20 0.67 -4.78
N TYR A 397 -15.89 1.69 -5.28
CA TYR A 397 -17.18 1.50 -5.96
C TYR A 397 -17.12 0.51 -7.13
N PHE A 398 -16.09 0.59 -7.97
CA PHE A 398 -16.03 -0.19 -9.20
C PHE A 398 -16.03 -1.70 -8.97
N SER A 399 -15.42 -2.18 -7.88
CA SER A 399 -15.49 -3.58 -7.52
C SER A 399 -16.92 -3.98 -7.14
N MET A 400 -17.66 -3.14 -6.40
CA MET A 400 -19.03 -3.50 -5.99
C MET A 400 -20.07 -3.36 -7.10
N LEU A 401 -19.79 -2.57 -8.13
CA LEU A 401 -20.73 -2.30 -9.23
C LEU A 401 -20.73 -3.38 -10.32
N ARG A 402 -20.05 -4.50 -10.12
CA ARG A 402 -20.15 -5.68 -11.00
C ARG A 402 -21.59 -6.17 -11.00
N ASP A 403 -22.22 -6.27 -12.17
CA ASP A 403 -23.60 -6.75 -12.30
C ASP A 403 -23.73 -8.17 -11.69
N GLU A 404 -22.66 -8.97 -11.67
CA GLU A 404 -22.66 -10.32 -11.10
C GLU A 404 -22.75 -10.38 -9.57
N ARG A 405 -22.45 -9.27 -8.86
CA ARG A 405 -22.60 -9.19 -7.39
C ARG A 405 -24.03 -8.81 -6.98
N ASP A 406 -24.83 -8.31 -7.92
CA ASP A 406 -26.25 -7.95 -7.73
C ASP A 406 -26.48 -7.17 -6.42
N ILE A 407 -25.72 -6.08 -6.23
CA ILE A 407 -25.77 -5.28 -5.00
C ILE A 407 -27.02 -4.41 -4.99
N ASP A 408 -27.88 -4.58 -4.00
CA ASP A 408 -29.07 -3.74 -3.81
C ASP A 408 -28.72 -2.41 -3.12
N PHE A 409 -27.82 -2.48 -2.14
CA PHE A 409 -27.54 -1.38 -1.23
C PHE A 409 -26.04 -1.17 -1.01
N ILE A 410 -25.60 0.08 -1.15
CA ILE A 410 -24.23 0.47 -0.85
C ILE A 410 -24.23 1.48 0.31
N ILE A 411 -23.57 1.12 1.40
CA ILE A 411 -23.18 2.06 2.46
C ILE A 411 -21.76 2.52 2.17
N SER A 412 -21.60 3.78 1.75
CA SER A 412 -20.30 4.37 1.47
C SER A 412 -19.86 5.28 2.61
N LEU A 413 -18.76 4.92 3.26
CA LEU A 413 -18.12 5.70 4.31
C LEU A 413 -16.99 6.55 3.71
N ASP A 414 -17.10 7.87 3.85
CA ASP A 414 -16.10 8.84 3.41
C ASP A 414 -15.31 9.43 4.58
N PHE A 415 -14.00 9.24 4.51
CA PHE A 415 -12.97 9.67 5.46
C PHE A 415 -12.02 10.71 4.85
N SER A 416 -12.42 11.35 3.74
CA SER A 416 -11.67 12.42 3.11
C SER A 416 -11.60 13.64 4.04
N GLU A 417 -10.49 14.37 3.97
CA GLU A 417 -10.34 15.64 4.70
C GLU A 417 -10.94 16.83 3.92
N GLY A 418 -11.05 16.67 2.59
CA GLY A 418 -11.65 17.65 1.68
C GLY A 418 -13.16 17.48 1.53
N ASP A 419 -13.69 17.92 0.39
CA ASP A 419 -15.13 17.80 0.10
C ASP A 419 -15.57 16.33 0.04
N PRO A 420 -16.45 15.88 0.97
CA PRO A 420 -16.86 14.49 1.05
C PRO A 420 -17.68 14.03 -0.17
N PHE A 421 -18.30 14.95 -0.91
CA PHE A 421 -19.12 14.59 -2.07
C PHE A 421 -18.31 14.41 -3.37
N MET A 422 -17.01 14.73 -3.37
CA MET A 422 -16.18 14.68 -4.59
C MET A 422 -16.16 13.31 -5.24
N VAL A 423 -16.09 12.25 -4.44
CA VAL A 423 -16.10 10.86 -4.93
C VAL A 423 -17.44 10.53 -5.60
N LEU A 424 -18.55 10.95 -4.99
CA LEU A 424 -19.89 10.77 -5.57
C LEU A 424 -20.05 11.55 -6.87
N TYR A 425 -19.60 12.81 -6.93
CA TYR A 425 -19.67 13.61 -8.15
C TYR A 425 -18.87 12.97 -9.29
N ALA A 426 -17.65 12.49 -8.99
CA ALA A 426 -16.82 11.79 -9.96
C ALA A 426 -17.51 10.53 -10.54
N CYS A 427 -18.29 9.83 -9.72
CA CYS A 427 -18.97 8.60 -10.15
C CYS A 427 -20.36 8.80 -10.75
N SER A 428 -21.04 9.91 -10.44
CA SER A 428 -22.43 10.19 -10.83
C SER A 428 -22.71 10.13 -12.35
N HIS A 429 -21.67 10.30 -13.17
CA HIS A 429 -21.74 10.25 -14.63
C HIS A 429 -21.60 8.83 -15.20
N THR A 430 -21.24 7.84 -14.38
CA THR A 430 -21.13 6.44 -14.81
C THR A 430 -22.50 5.77 -14.82
N ARG A 431 -22.81 5.01 -15.88
CA ARG A 431 -24.12 4.32 -16.02
C ARG A 431 -24.35 3.27 -14.93
N LEU A 432 -23.26 2.66 -14.43
CA LEU A 432 -23.28 1.66 -13.37
C LEU A 432 -23.78 2.23 -12.02
N PHE A 433 -23.45 3.49 -11.72
CA PHE A 433 -23.85 4.17 -10.49
C PHE A 433 -25.37 4.40 -10.38
N LYS A 434 -26.08 4.53 -11.51
CA LYS A 434 -27.51 4.90 -11.53
C LYS A 434 -28.47 3.76 -11.16
N LYS A 435 -27.98 2.52 -11.07
CA LYS A 435 -28.80 1.35 -10.72
C LYS A 435 -28.89 1.08 -9.21
N HIS A 436 -28.03 1.69 -8.40
CA HIS A 436 -27.82 1.30 -7.00
C HIS A 436 -28.36 2.37 -6.03
N ILE A 437 -28.89 1.93 -4.88
CA ILE A 437 -29.21 2.83 -3.76
C ILE A 437 -27.94 3.03 -2.94
N ILE A 438 -27.47 4.28 -2.85
CA ILE A 438 -26.21 4.62 -2.20
C ILE A 438 -26.49 5.54 -1.00
N PHE A 439 -26.14 5.05 0.19
CA PHE A 439 -26.09 5.84 1.42
C PHE A 439 -24.67 6.29 1.65
N HIS A 440 -24.42 7.56 1.40
CA HIS A 440 -23.10 8.15 1.58
C HIS A 440 -23.01 8.86 2.93
N ILE A 441 -22.16 8.33 3.80
CA ILE A 441 -21.93 8.80 5.16
C ILE A 441 -20.54 9.40 5.19
N PHE A 442 -20.42 10.64 5.66
CA PHE A 442 -19.15 11.34 5.75
C PHE A 442 -18.92 11.88 7.15
N TYR A 443 -17.65 11.97 7.53
CA TYR A 443 -17.23 12.50 8.82
C TYR A 443 -16.87 13.98 8.68
N ILE A 444 -17.56 14.86 9.42
CA ILE A 444 -17.10 16.24 9.60
C ILE A 444 -16.19 16.26 10.84
N ILE A 445 -14.87 16.25 10.63
CA ILE A 445 -13.92 16.52 11.71
C ILE A 445 -13.78 18.04 11.85
N THR A 446 -14.62 18.68 12.67
CA THR A 446 -14.36 20.06 13.10
C THR A 446 -13.30 20.03 14.21
N THR A 447 -12.11 20.59 13.97
CA THR A 447 -11.11 20.86 15.03
C THR A 447 -10.53 22.27 14.82
N PRO A 448 -10.14 22.98 15.90
CA PRO A 448 -9.29 22.50 16.99
C PRO A 448 -9.99 22.35 18.35
N LEU A 449 -9.43 21.43 19.14
CA LEU A 449 -9.64 21.22 20.57
C LEU A 449 -9.98 22.53 21.31
N SER A 450 -11.23 22.63 21.75
CA SER A 450 -11.70 23.62 22.72
C SER A 450 -12.25 22.88 23.96
N PRO A 451 -11.99 23.31 25.21
CA PRO A 451 -12.26 22.53 26.42
C PRO A 451 -13.74 22.42 26.83
N VAL A 452 -14.70 22.68 25.93
CA VAL A 452 -16.09 22.99 26.33
C VAL A 452 -17.07 21.81 26.25
N TRP A 453 -16.62 20.60 25.93
CA TRP A 453 -17.52 19.42 25.94
C TRP A 453 -17.13 18.41 27.02
N HIS A 454 -17.08 18.89 28.26
CA HIS A 454 -17.34 18.08 29.46
C HIS A 454 -18.79 18.34 29.88
N GLU A 455 -19.75 17.76 29.17
CA GLU A 455 -21.12 17.47 29.64
C GLU A 455 -21.94 16.98 28.46
N GLN A 456 -22.17 15.66 28.42
CA GLN A 456 -23.31 14.92 27.84
C GLN A 456 -22.90 13.52 27.40
N LEU A 457 -22.39 12.76 28.38
CA LEU A 457 -22.57 11.31 28.46
C LEU A 457 -23.05 11.02 29.88
N GLU A 458 -24.34 11.30 30.11
CA GLU A 458 -25.18 10.65 31.12
C GLU A 458 -26.41 10.09 30.41
#